data_AF-A0A9E5HYU2-F1
#
_entry.id   AF-A0A9E5HYU2-F1
#
_cell.length_a   1.000
_cell.length_b   1.000
_cell.length_c   1.000
_cell.angle_alpha   90.00
_cell.angle_beta   90.00
_cell.angle_gamma   90.00
#
_symmetry.space_group_name_H-M   'P 1'
#
loop_
_entity.id
_entity.type
_entity.pdbx_description
1 polymer ?
#
loop_
_entity_poly.entity_id
_entity_poly.type
_entity_poly.pdbx_seq_one_letter_code
_entity_poly.pdbx_strand_id
1 'polypeptide(L)'
;MARNNKSINVKIATTKVIKALETKLAQIQKDKANQATNEEKYQKAHEKWSKDVAKLALNAISKAEDLSANLRYNGMVHVSFGLPKGAIDLPKEPEKDFDTYHEWQYKEMVDEIENAIRILKMTDEETVSTSTYNSIARYL
;
A
#
# COMPACT_ATOMS: atom_id res chain seq x y z
N MET A 1 -26.51 26.14 19.03
CA MET A 1 -27.21 25.12 18.22
C MET A 1 -26.63 23.75 18.58
N ALA A 2 -27.33 22.98 19.41
CA ALA A 2 -26.90 21.62 19.75
C ALA A 2 -27.15 20.72 18.53
N ARG A 3 -26.07 20.32 17.84
CA ARG A 3 -26.16 19.26 16.83
C ARG A 3 -26.40 17.96 17.59
N ASN A 4 -27.67 17.55 17.67
CA ASN A 4 -28.03 16.18 17.97
C ASN A 4 -27.37 15.30 16.92
N ASN A 5 -26.15 14.84 17.18
CA ASN A 5 -25.63 13.62 16.59
C ASN A 5 -26.60 12.53 17.04
N LYS A 6 -27.67 12.30 16.25
CA LYS A 6 -28.45 11.07 16.34
C LYS A 6 -27.43 9.96 16.13
N SER A 7 -26.95 9.38 17.22
CA SER A 7 -26.13 8.19 17.18
C SER A 7 -26.92 7.19 16.37
N ILE A 8 -26.38 6.82 15.21
CA ILE A 8 -26.96 5.78 14.38
C ILE A 8 -26.92 4.53 15.27
N ASN A 9 -28.07 4.10 15.79
CA ASN A 9 -28.19 2.91 16.61
C ASN A 9 -28.68 1.79 15.69
N VAL A 10 -27.74 1.19 14.96
CA VAL A 10 -28.00 0.08 14.04
C VAL A 10 -27.54 -1.20 14.71
N LYS A 11 -28.46 -2.15 14.84
CA LYS A 11 -28.14 -3.50 15.27
C LYS A 11 -27.54 -4.25 14.09
N ILE A 12 -26.28 -4.64 14.21
CA ILE A 12 -25.54 -5.33 13.14
C ILE A 12 -25.42 -6.80 13.52
N ALA A 13 -25.76 -7.71 12.62
CA ALA A 13 -25.71 -9.15 12.92
C ALA A 13 -24.27 -9.58 13.27
N THR A 14 -24.09 -10.19 14.44
CA THR A 14 -22.78 -10.64 14.96
C THR A 14 -22.09 -11.59 13.98
N THR A 15 -22.86 -12.48 13.36
CA THR A 15 -22.38 -13.43 12.34
C THR A 15 -21.79 -12.75 11.11
N LYS A 16 -22.31 -11.59 10.69
CA LYS A 16 -21.75 -10.82 9.55
C LYS A 16 -20.43 -10.16 9.92
N VAL A 17 -20.33 -9.63 11.13
CA VAL A 17 -19.10 -9.00 11.63
C VAL A 17 -17.98 -10.02 11.78
N ILE A 18 -18.27 -11.20 12.37
CA ILE A 18 -17.31 -12.31 12.46
C ILE A 18 -16.79 -12.71 11.08
N LYS A 19 -17.68 -12.94 10.11
CA LYS A 19 -17.26 -13.31 8.75
C LYS A 19 -16.41 -12.24 8.08
N ALA A 20 -16.75 -10.97 8.28
CA ALA A 20 -15.99 -9.86 7.71
C ALA A 20 -14.58 -9.78 8.31
N LEU A 21 -14.45 -9.97 9.63
CA LEU A 21 -13.16 -10.03 10.32
C LEU A 21 -12.32 -11.24 9.91
N GLU A 22 -12.92 -12.43 9.80
CA GLU A 22 -12.23 -13.63 9.32
C GLU A 22 -11.71 -13.46 7.89
N THR A 23 -12.52 -12.84 7.03
CA THR A 23 -12.11 -12.52 5.64
C THR A 23 -10.93 -11.56 5.63
N LYS A 24 -10.96 -10.51 6.47
CA LYS A 24 -9.88 -9.53 6.57
C LYS A 24 -8.60 -10.11 7.15
N LEU A 25 -8.70 -10.96 8.17
CA LEU A 25 -7.58 -11.69 8.73
C LEU A 25 -6.90 -12.57 7.68
N ALA A 26 -7.68 -13.34 6.93
CA ALA A 26 -7.15 -14.17 5.84
C ALA A 26 -6.47 -13.33 4.75
N GLN A 27 -7.05 -12.17 4.42
CA GLN A 27 -6.47 -11.24 3.44
C GLN A 27 -5.13 -10.67 3.93
N ILE A 28 -5.05 -10.17 5.16
CA ILE A 28 -3.82 -9.62 5.75
C ILE A 28 -2.71 -10.67 5.80
N GLN A 29 -3.03 -11.91 6.20
CA GLN A 29 -2.07 -13.02 6.21
C GLN A 29 -1.55 -13.34 4.80
N LYS A 30 -2.45 -13.36 3.81
CA LYS A 30 -2.09 -13.58 2.41
C LYS A 30 -1.23 -12.44 1.86
N ASP A 31 -1.55 -11.19 2.16
CA ASP A 31 -0.80 -10.03 1.68
C ASP A 31 0.60 -9.99 2.29
N LYS A 32 0.72 -10.27 3.60
CA LYS A 32 2.02 -10.41 4.27
C LYS A 32 2.88 -11.53 3.67
N ALA A 33 2.28 -12.69 3.38
CA ALA A 33 3.00 -13.80 2.75
C ALA A 33 3.49 -13.44 1.35
N ASN A 34 2.71 -12.68 0.58
CA ASN A 34 3.04 -12.28 -0.78
C ASN A 34 3.93 -11.02 -0.85
N GLN A 35 4.05 -10.26 0.24
CA GLN A 35 4.75 -8.97 0.29
C GLN A 35 6.18 -9.06 -0.25
N ALA A 36 6.95 -10.07 0.16
CA ALA A 36 8.33 -10.25 -0.32
C ALA A 36 8.39 -10.50 -1.83
N THR A 37 7.51 -11.35 -2.35
CA THR A 37 7.45 -11.69 -3.77
C THR A 37 6.95 -10.52 -4.62
N ASN A 38 5.97 -9.77 -4.14
CA ASN A 38 5.43 -8.60 -4.84
C ASN A 38 6.46 -7.45 -4.87
N GLU A 39 7.18 -7.23 -3.77
CA GLU A 39 8.28 -6.28 -3.72
C GLU A 39 9.39 -6.67 -4.69
N GLU A 40 9.82 -7.94 -4.71
CA GLU A 40 10.86 -8.40 -5.65
C GLU A 40 10.42 -8.23 -7.12
N LYS A 41 9.16 -8.54 -7.45
CA LYS A 41 8.61 -8.33 -8.79
C LYS A 41 8.59 -6.85 -9.17
N TYR A 42 8.15 -6.00 -8.26
CA TYR A 42 8.11 -4.55 -8.47
C TYR A 42 9.51 -3.97 -8.67
N GLN A 43 10.47 -4.33 -7.81
CA GLN A 43 11.86 -3.87 -7.93
C GLN A 43 12.48 -4.29 -9.26
N LYS A 44 12.27 -5.55 -9.69
CA LYS A 44 12.74 -6.01 -11.01
C LYS A 44 12.07 -5.27 -12.17
N ALA A 45 10.77 -5.01 -12.08
CA ALA A 45 10.05 -4.26 -13.10
C ALA A 45 10.53 -2.80 -13.17
N HIS A 46 10.73 -2.16 -12.02
CA HIS A 46 11.22 -0.80 -11.90
C HIS A 46 12.67 -0.66 -12.38
N GLU A 47 13.56 -1.60 -12.04
CA GLU A 47 14.92 -1.64 -12.57
C GLU A 47 14.95 -1.77 -14.09
N LYS A 48 14.09 -2.62 -14.66
CA LYS A 48 13.97 -2.79 -16.11
C LYS A 48 13.47 -1.50 -16.76
N TRP A 49 12.41 -0.91 -16.22
CA TRP A 49 11.88 0.37 -16.68
C TRP A 49 12.95 1.48 -16.63
N SER A 50 13.69 1.59 -15.53
CA SER A 50 14.77 2.57 -15.37
C SER A 50 15.86 2.39 -16.43
N LYS A 51 16.26 1.13 -16.71
CA LYS A 51 17.23 0.82 -17.78
C LYS A 51 16.70 1.18 -19.16
N ASP A 52 15.42 0.95 -19.43
CA ASP A 52 14.81 1.27 -20.71
C ASP A 52 14.68 2.79 -20.90
N VAL A 53 14.29 3.53 -19.86
CA VAL A 53 14.30 5.01 -19.84
C VAL A 53 15.71 5.55 -20.07
N ALA A 54 16.73 5.00 -19.40
CA ALA A 54 18.11 5.42 -19.58
C ALA A 54 18.61 5.22 -21.01
N LYS A 55 18.27 4.09 -21.65
CA LYS A 55 18.59 3.84 -23.07
C LYS A 55 17.91 4.84 -23.99
N LEU A 56 16.62 5.11 -23.77
CA LEU A 56 15.89 6.11 -24.55
C LEU A 56 16.52 7.50 -24.42
N ALA A 57 16.88 7.89 -23.20
CA ALA A 57 17.53 9.17 -22.92
C ALA A 57 18.92 9.27 -23.59
N LEU A 58 19.74 8.21 -23.52
CA LEU A 58 21.04 8.17 -24.21
C LEU A 58 20.92 8.29 -25.73
N ASN A 59 19.91 7.65 -26.33
CA ASN A 59 19.68 7.78 -27.78
C ASN A 59 19.22 9.19 -28.18
N ALA A 60 18.56 9.92 -27.27
CA ALA A 60 18.08 11.28 -27.50
C ALA A 60 19.07 12.37 -27.04
N ILE A 61 20.27 12.00 -26.56
CA ILE A 61 21.23 12.95 -25.97
C ILE A 61 21.69 14.04 -26.95
N SER A 62 21.61 13.81 -28.27
CA SER A 62 21.93 14.83 -29.28
C SER A 62 20.96 16.02 -29.27
N LYS A 63 19.77 15.85 -28.69
CA LYS A 63 18.76 16.89 -28.49
C LYS A 63 18.82 17.50 -27.09
N ALA A 64 19.82 17.13 -26.30
CA ALA A 64 19.89 17.54 -24.91
C ALA A 64 20.19 19.04 -24.74
N GLU A 65 19.57 19.63 -23.73
CA GLU A 65 19.80 20.99 -23.26
C GLU A 65 20.34 20.94 -21.82
N ASP A 66 21.02 22.00 -21.37
CA ASP A 66 21.54 22.14 -20.01
C ASP A 66 22.40 20.96 -19.51
N LEU A 67 23.29 20.44 -20.37
CA LEU A 67 24.21 19.37 -19.99
C LEU A 67 25.17 19.85 -18.89
N SER A 68 25.10 19.20 -17.72
CA SER A 68 26.01 19.46 -16.61
C SER A 68 26.65 18.16 -16.12
N ALA A 69 27.94 18.23 -15.81
CA ALA A 69 28.69 17.15 -15.21
C ALA A 69 29.42 17.63 -13.95
N ASN A 70 29.27 16.90 -12.85
CA ASN A 70 29.94 17.22 -11.59
C ASN A 70 30.54 15.97 -10.95
N LEU A 71 31.73 16.13 -10.36
CA LEU A 71 32.40 15.07 -9.63
C LEU A 71 31.91 15.06 -8.18
N ARG A 72 31.40 13.93 -7.71
CA ARG A 72 30.98 13.73 -6.32
C ARG A 72 32.21 13.48 -5.45
N TYR A 73 32.09 13.74 -4.14
CA TYR A 73 33.16 13.52 -3.16
C TYR A 73 33.70 12.08 -3.12
N ASN A 74 32.91 11.11 -3.56
CA ASN A 74 33.27 9.69 -3.63
C ASN A 74 33.83 9.27 -5.01
N GLY A 75 34.19 10.22 -5.87
CA GLY A 75 34.75 9.98 -7.19
C GLY A 75 33.74 9.64 -8.28
N MET A 76 32.43 9.54 -7.97
CA MET A 76 31.40 9.33 -8.99
C MET A 76 31.17 10.60 -9.83
N VAL A 77 31.17 10.46 -11.15
CA VAL A 77 30.76 11.54 -12.06
C VAL A 77 29.24 11.50 -12.21
N HIS A 78 28.57 12.56 -11.81
CA HIS A 78 27.15 12.76 -12.05
C HIS A 78 26.97 13.58 -13.32
N VAL A 79 26.21 13.04 -14.29
CA VAL A 79 25.87 13.73 -15.53
C VAL A 79 24.35 13.88 -15.58
N SER A 80 23.88 15.09 -15.80
CA SER A 80 22.47 15.40 -15.98
C SER A 80 22.28 16.27 -17.22
N PHE A 81 21.16 16.04 -17.90
CA PHE A 81 20.74 16.83 -19.05
C PHE A 81 19.23 16.91 -19.12
N GLY A 82 18.72 18.03 -19.63
CA GLY A 82 17.33 18.19 -20.02
C GLY A 82 17.11 17.63 -21.42
N LEU A 83 15.91 17.11 -21.68
CA LEU A 83 15.45 16.80 -23.02
C LEU A 83 14.23 17.69 -23.34
N PRO A 84 14.15 18.25 -24.56
CA PRO A 84 13.01 19.08 -24.93
C PRO A 84 11.72 18.26 -24.97
N LYS A 85 10.58 18.93 -24.80
CA LYS A 85 9.27 18.28 -24.79
C LYS A 85 9.05 17.46 -26.06
N GLY A 86 8.69 16.19 -25.91
CA GLY A 86 8.46 15.27 -27.03
C GLY A 86 9.74 14.67 -27.64
N ALA A 87 10.91 14.86 -27.02
CA ALA A 87 12.14 14.22 -27.47
C ALA A 87 12.14 12.70 -27.27
N ILE A 88 11.46 12.22 -26.23
CA ILE A 88 11.26 10.80 -25.92
C ILE A 88 9.84 10.59 -25.39
N ASP A 89 9.27 9.42 -25.70
CA ASP A 89 8.07 8.91 -25.04
C ASP A 89 8.49 7.99 -23.91
N LEU A 90 8.17 8.38 -22.66
CA LEU A 90 8.50 7.57 -21.50
C LEU A 90 7.53 6.38 -21.41
N PRO A 91 8.04 5.14 -21.23
CA PRO A 91 7.19 3.99 -20.97
C PRO A 91 6.45 4.19 -19.64
N LYS A 92 5.27 3.58 -19.51
CA LYS A 92 4.47 3.66 -18.27
C LYS A 92 5.29 3.10 -17.10
N GLU A 93 5.45 3.91 -16.06
CA GLU A 93 6.13 3.52 -14.83
C GLU A 93 5.37 2.36 -14.16
N PRO A 94 6.08 1.32 -13.68
CA PRO A 94 5.46 0.27 -12.88
C PRO A 94 4.82 0.88 -11.64
N GLU A 95 3.55 0.58 -11.39
CA GLU A 95 2.83 1.03 -10.19
C GLU A 95 3.02 0.00 -9.07
N LYS A 96 3.23 0.49 -7.84
CA LYS A 96 3.27 -0.36 -6.65
C LYS A 96 1.82 -0.58 -6.18
N ASP A 97 1.23 -1.70 -6.57
CA ASP A 97 -0.19 -2.01 -6.34
C ASP A 97 -0.47 -2.83 -5.06
N PHE A 98 0.52 -2.95 -4.16
CA PHE A 98 0.41 -3.78 -2.96
C PHE A 98 0.83 -3.02 -1.70
N ASP A 99 0.11 -3.32 -0.61
CA ASP A 99 0.42 -2.79 0.71
C ASP A 99 1.63 -3.50 1.32
N THR A 100 2.42 -2.74 2.06
CA THR A 100 3.62 -3.22 2.75
C THR A 100 3.39 -3.05 4.24
N TYR A 101 3.31 -4.16 4.98
CA TYR A 101 3.14 -4.11 6.43
C TYR A 101 4.47 -4.27 7.13
N HIS A 102 4.77 -3.36 8.06
CA HIS A 102 5.86 -3.60 9.02
C HIS A 102 5.49 -4.76 9.96
N GLU A 103 6.51 -5.44 10.48
CA GLU A 103 6.29 -6.65 11.29
C GLU A 103 5.45 -6.38 12.55
N TRP A 104 5.67 -5.25 13.21
CA TRP A 104 4.92 -4.86 14.40
C TRP A 104 3.46 -4.52 14.07
N GLN A 105 3.22 -3.79 12.97
CA GLN A 105 1.86 -3.45 12.49
C GLN A 105 1.07 -4.71 12.15
N TYR A 106 1.72 -5.65 11.46
CA TYR A 106 1.09 -6.92 11.10
C TYR A 106 0.68 -7.71 12.35
N LYS A 107 1.58 -7.85 13.33
CA LYS A 107 1.29 -8.58 14.58
C LYS A 107 0.17 -7.93 15.37
N GLU A 108 0.22 -6.62 15.55
CA GLU A 108 -0.82 -5.85 16.26
C GLU A 108 -2.18 -6.03 15.58
N MET A 109 -2.26 -5.88 14.25
CA MET A 109 -3.51 -6.06 13.51
C MET A 109 -4.05 -7.49 13.62
N VAL A 110 -3.20 -8.52 13.51
CA VAL A 110 -3.63 -9.91 13.62
C VAL A 110 -4.13 -10.20 15.03
N ASP A 111 -3.37 -9.84 16.06
CA ASP A 111 -3.71 -10.09 17.47
C ASP A 111 -5.04 -9.41 17.86
N GLU A 112 -5.25 -8.16 17.42
CA GLU A 112 -6.48 -7.41 17.68
C GLU A 112 -7.69 -8.02 16.97
N ILE A 113 -7.55 -8.42 15.71
CA ILE A 113 -8.64 -9.06 14.95
C ILE A 113 -8.98 -10.45 15.53
N GLU A 114 -7.98 -11.25 15.89
CA GLU A 114 -8.20 -12.57 16.50
C GLU A 114 -8.90 -12.47 17.85
N ASN A 115 -8.47 -11.53 18.70
CA ASN A 115 -9.12 -11.31 19.99
C ASN A 115 -10.55 -10.80 19.80
N ALA A 116 -10.81 -9.91 18.84
CA ALA A 116 -12.16 -9.45 18.51
C ALA A 116 -13.06 -10.60 18.03
N ILE A 117 -12.57 -11.46 17.12
CA ILE A 117 -13.30 -12.65 16.67
C ILE A 117 -13.61 -13.58 17.84
N ARG A 118 -12.64 -13.82 18.73
CA ARG A 118 -12.82 -14.69 19.90
C ARG A 118 -13.92 -14.17 20.83
N ILE A 119 -13.90 -12.87 21.16
CA ILE A 119 -14.93 -12.24 21.99
C ILE A 119 -16.31 -12.35 21.32
N LEU A 120 -16.39 -12.06 20.02
CA LEU A 120 -17.64 -12.15 19.27
C LEU A 120 -18.17 -13.58 19.10
N LYS A 121 -17.31 -14.60 19.16
CA LYS A 121 -17.73 -16.02 19.15
C LYS A 121 -18.16 -16.54 20.53
N MET A 122 -17.71 -15.89 21.60
CA MET A 122 -18.09 -16.24 22.98
C MET A 122 -19.39 -15.57 23.43
N THR A 123 -19.85 -14.54 22.71
CA THR A 123 -21.14 -13.89 23.02
C THR A 123 -22.30 -14.63 22.38
N ASP A 124 -23.37 -14.79 23.14
CA ASP A 124 -24.66 -15.31 22.66
C ASP A 124 -25.53 -14.21 22.01
N GLU A 125 -25.04 -12.96 21.94
CA GLU A 125 -25.78 -11.85 21.33
C GLU A 125 -25.86 -11.99 19.80
N GLU A 126 -27.08 -12.01 19.26
CA GLU A 126 -27.33 -12.07 17.82
C GLU A 126 -26.92 -10.80 17.07
N THR A 127 -26.82 -9.66 17.77
CA THR A 127 -26.50 -8.36 17.19
C THR A 127 -25.52 -7.55 18.03
N VAL A 128 -24.55 -6.93 17.38
CA VAL A 128 -23.60 -5.98 17.99
C VAL A 128 -24.13 -4.54 17.90
N SER A 129 -23.82 -3.74 18.92
CA SER A 129 -24.12 -2.30 18.95
C SER A 129 -23.21 -1.52 17.99
N THR A 130 -23.63 -0.32 17.58
CA THR A 130 -22.79 0.54 16.74
C THR A 130 -21.51 1.01 17.41
N SER A 131 -21.46 1.12 18.73
CA SER A 131 -20.20 1.42 19.43
C SER A 131 -19.20 0.29 19.29
N THR A 132 -19.65 -0.97 19.44
CA THR A 132 -18.78 -2.15 19.27
C THR A 132 -18.35 -2.30 17.83
N TYR A 133 -19.25 -2.05 16.87
CA TYR A 133 -18.90 -2.05 15.45
C TYR A 133 -17.87 -0.97 15.11
N ASN A 134 -18.02 0.26 15.60
CA ASN A 134 -17.08 1.36 15.31
C ASN A 134 -15.65 1.07 15.82
N SER A 135 -15.52 0.37 16.95
CA SER A 135 -14.21 -0.07 17.45
C SER A 135 -13.54 -1.08 16.50
N ILE A 136 -14.35 -1.90 15.82
CA ILE A 136 -13.90 -2.99 14.95
C ILE A 136 -13.78 -2.54 13.48
N ALA A 137 -14.52 -1.50 13.08
CA ALA A 137 -14.59 -0.99 11.72
C ALA A 137 -13.23 -0.53 11.17
N ARG A 138 -12.26 -0.24 12.04
CA ARG A 138 -10.89 0.08 11.64
C ARG A 138 -10.16 -1.09 10.97
N TYR A 139 -10.62 -2.32 11.20
CA TYR A 139 -10.05 -3.54 10.64
C TYR A 139 -10.85 -4.09 9.45
N LEU A 140 -11.96 -3.45 9.09
CA LEU A 140 -12.84 -3.82 7.98
C LEU A 140 -12.57 -2.95 6.75
#